data_AF-A0A3D3AAM1-F1
#
_entry.id   AF-A0A3D3AAM1-F1
#
_cell.length_a   1.000
_cell.length_b   1.000
_cell.length_c   1.000
_cell.angle_alpha   90.00
_cell.angle_beta   90.00
_cell.angle_gamma   90.00
#
_symmetry.space_group_name_H-M   'P 1'
#
loop_
_entity.id
_entity.type
_entity.pdbx_description
1 polymer ?
#
loop_
_entity_poly.entity_id
_entity_poly.type
_entity_poly.pdbx_seq_one_letter_code
_entity_poly.pdbx_strand_id
1 'polypeptide(L)'
;WIEVGDGSLVDDGNLPEGILDYEALVSDGDGSNLDIERSGSDLLFLYTGGTTGMPKGVMWEHHNLRETQTMALRALGEVPETLDE
;
A
#
# COMPACT_ATOMS: atom_id res chain seq x y z
N TRP A 1 -5.35 -0.25 -17.01
CA TRP A 1 -4.89 -1.27 -16.05
C TRP A 1 -3.52 -0.82 -15.57
N ILE A 2 -3.21 -0.98 -14.29
CA ILE A 2 -1.83 -0.78 -13.81
C ILE A 2 -1.14 -2.14 -13.94
N GLU A 3 -0.08 -2.18 -14.75
CA GLU A 3 0.77 -3.36 -14.90
C GLU A 3 1.97 -3.17 -13.98
N VAL A 4 2.25 -4.16 -13.14
CA VAL A 4 3.40 -4.15 -12.24
C VAL A 4 4.25 -5.38 -12.58
N GLY A 5 5.46 -5.12 -13.07
CA GLY A 5 6.43 -6.17 -13.40
C GLY A 5 6.79 -6.99 -12.16
N ASP A 6 7.18 -8.24 -12.37
CA ASP A 6 7.50 -9.21 -11.33
C ASP A 6 8.84 -8.97 -10.62
N GLY A 7 9.44 -7.79 -10.82
CA GLY A 7 10.74 -7.43 -10.26
C GLY A 7 11.91 -8.15 -10.92
N SER A 8 11.71 -8.86 -12.04
CA SER A 8 12.83 -9.35 -12.84
C SER A 8 13.61 -8.16 -13.40
N LEU A 9 14.91 -8.12 -13.08
CA LEU A 9 15.85 -7.18 -13.68
C LEU A 9 15.73 -7.30 -15.21
N VAL A 10 15.78 -6.19 -15.92
CA VAL A 10 15.97 -6.24 -17.38
C VAL A 10 17.26 -7.00 -17.69
N ASP A 11 17.40 -7.56 -18.89
CA ASP A 11 18.49 -8.47 -19.29
C ASP A 11 19.93 -7.95 -19.01
N ASP A 12 20.09 -6.67 -18.70
CA ASP A 12 21.36 -6.00 -18.36
C ASP A 12 21.64 -5.87 -16.85
N GLY A 13 20.76 -6.40 -15.98
CA GLY A 13 20.91 -6.36 -14.52
C GLY A 13 20.52 -5.02 -13.88
N ASN A 14 19.93 -4.10 -14.65
CA ASN A 14 19.42 -2.83 -14.11
C ASN A 14 17.93 -2.94 -13.74
N LEU A 15 17.48 -2.02 -12.89
CA LEU A 15 16.05 -1.82 -12.66
C LEU A 15 15.42 -1.08 -13.86
N PRO A 16 14.15 -1.36 -14.21
CA PRO A 16 13.44 -0.62 -15.25
C PRO A 16 13.39 0.89 -14.97
N GLU A 17 13.23 1.69 -16.03
CA GLU A 17 13.08 3.15 -15.90
C GLU A 17 11.91 3.51 -14.97
N GLY A 18 12.18 4.40 -14.00
CA GLY A 18 11.19 4.83 -13.01
C GLY A 18 11.01 3.90 -11.80
N ILE A 19 11.73 2.78 -11.74
CA ILE A 19 11.76 1.89 -10.57
C ILE A 19 12.94 2.26 -9.68
N LEU A 20 12.65 2.42 -8.39
CA LEU A 20 13.65 2.70 -7.36
C LEU A 20 14.10 1.40 -6.70
N ASP A 21 15.39 1.30 -6.38
CA ASP A 21 15.95 0.15 -5.68
C ASP A 21 15.51 0.13 -4.22
N TYR A 22 14.91 -0.99 -3.80
CA TYR A 22 14.38 -1.13 -2.44
C TYR A 22 15.48 -1.05 -1.38
N GLU A 23 16.60 -1.77 -1.55
CA GLU A 23 17.67 -1.84 -0.55
C GLU A 23 18.34 -0.48 -0.36
N ALA A 24 18.51 0.27 -1.45
CA ALA A 24 18.95 1.66 -1.40
C ALA A 24 17.96 2.55 -0.65
N LEU A 25 16.65 2.45 -0.96
CA LEU A 25 15.61 3.26 -0.33
C LEU A 25 15.45 2.99 1.17
N VAL A 26 15.63 1.75 1.63
CA VAL A 26 15.51 1.43 3.06
C VAL A 26 16.79 1.71 3.85
N SER A 27 17.93 1.78 3.16
CA SER A 27 19.21 2.15 3.78
C SER A 27 19.43 3.66 3.86
N ASP A 28 18.78 4.42 2.97
CA ASP A 28 18.89 5.88 2.88
C ASP A 28 17.68 6.55 3.56
N GLY A 29 17.92 7.25 4.66
CA GLY A 29 16.88 7.94 5.43
C GLY A 29 17.26 8.18 6.89
N ASP A 30 16.58 9.13 7.54
CA ASP A 30 16.79 9.45 8.96
C ASP A 30 15.76 8.78 9.90
N GLY A 31 14.83 8.00 9.34
CA GLY A 31 13.78 7.30 10.07
C GLY A 31 12.66 8.21 10.60
N SER A 32 12.63 9.49 10.22
CA SER A 32 11.54 10.39 10.54
C SER A 32 10.26 10.02 9.76
N ASN A 33 9.12 10.48 10.27
CA ASN A 33 7.86 10.34 9.53
C ASN A 33 7.94 11.12 8.23
N LEU A 34 7.31 10.59 7.18
CA LEU A 34 7.16 11.31 5.92
C LEU A 34 6.35 12.59 6.15
N ASP A 35 6.89 13.72 5.67
CA ASP A 35 6.21 15.02 5.66
C ASP A 35 5.16 15.07 4.54
N ILE A 36 4.14 14.22 4.66
CA ILE A 36 3.02 14.14 3.72
C ILE A 36 1.70 14.15 4.48
N GLU A 37 0.74 14.88 3.93
CA GLU A 37 -0.65 14.82 4.40
C GLU A 37 -1.26 13.48 3.98
N ARG A 38 -1.85 12.77 4.94
CA ARG A 38 -2.54 11.49 4.70
C ARG A 38 -4.03 11.75 4.53
N SER A 39 -4.63 11.05 3.57
CA SER A 39 -6.07 11.12 3.31
C SER A 39 -6.73 9.75 3.48
N GLY A 40 -7.96 9.74 3.98
CA GLY A 40 -8.80 8.53 3.95
C GLY A 40 -9.05 8.00 2.54
N SER A 41 -8.91 8.86 1.52
CA SER A 41 -8.99 8.50 0.10
C SER A 41 -7.67 8.00 -0.49
N ASP A 42 -6.58 7.96 0.28
CA ASP A 42 -5.34 7.33 -0.18
C ASP A 42 -5.60 5.85 -0.51
N LEU A 43 -4.95 5.36 -1.56
CA LEU A 43 -5.19 4.00 -2.05
C LEU A 43 -4.24 2.98 -1.43
N LEU A 44 -4.82 1.95 -0.84
CA LEU A 44 -4.20 0.68 -0.52
C LEU A 44 -4.33 -0.26 -1.72
N PHE A 45 -3.20 -0.83 -2.15
CA PHE A 45 -3.15 -1.82 -3.23
C PHE A 45 -2.84 -3.19 -2.65
N LEU A 46 -3.68 -4.17 -2.98
CA LEU A 46 -3.49 -5.58 -2.60
C LEU A 46 -3.43 -6.43 -3.87
N TYR A 47 -2.36 -7.20 -4.03
CA TYR A 47 -2.26 -8.16 -5.12
C TYR A 47 -2.84 -9.50 -4.68
N THR A 48 -3.80 -9.99 -5.45
CA THR A 48 -4.38 -11.31 -5.23
C THR A 48 -3.76 -12.33 -6.18
N GLY A 49 -3.50 -13.54 -5.68
CA GLY A 49 -2.97 -14.63 -6.48
C GLY A 49 -3.88 -14.95 -7.66
N GLY A 50 -3.31 -15.00 -8.86
CA GLY A 50 -4.02 -15.33 -10.09
C GLY A 50 -4.03 -16.83 -10.33
N THR A 51 -5.02 -17.57 -9.82
CA THR A 51 -5.20 -18.98 -10.23
C THR A 51 -5.63 -19.13 -11.69
N THR A 52 -5.99 -18.02 -12.35
CA THR A 52 -6.48 -17.95 -13.74
C THR A 52 -5.57 -17.14 -14.68
N GLY A 53 -4.34 -16.80 -14.26
CA GLY A 53 -3.40 -16.02 -15.06
C GLY A 53 -2.68 -14.97 -14.22
N MET A 54 -2.65 -13.72 -14.68
CA MET A 54 -1.91 -12.64 -14.03
C MET A 54 -2.54 -12.20 -12.69
N PRO A 55 -1.73 -11.86 -11.68
CA PRO A 55 -2.20 -11.22 -10.46
C PRO A 55 -2.98 -9.94 -10.76
N LYS A 56 -4.03 -9.67 -9.98
CA LYS A 56 -4.84 -8.45 -10.11
C LYS A 56 -4.58 -7.56 -8.91
N GLY A 57 -4.33 -6.28 -9.18
CA GLY A 57 -4.31 -5.22 -8.18
C GLY A 57 -5.73 -4.86 -7.74
N VAL A 58 -6.03 -5.07 -6.47
CA VAL A 58 -7.26 -4.65 -5.80
C VAL A 58 -6.97 -3.32 -5.11
N MET A 59 -7.74 -2.28 -5.47
CA MET A 59 -7.56 -0.91 -4.96
C MET A 59 -8.65 -0.60 -3.95
N TRP A 60 -8.26 -0.19 -2.75
CA TRP A 60 -9.17 0.23 -1.69
C TRP A 60 -8.73 1.60 -1.18
N GLU A 61 -9.67 2.51 -0.96
CA GLU A 61 -9.38 3.70 -0.15
C GLU A 61 -9.20 3.28 1.32
N HIS A 62 -8.26 3.90 2.02
CA HIS A 62 -7.96 3.59 3.43
C HIS A 62 -9.18 3.69 4.35
N HIS A 63 -10.07 4.67 4.13
CA HIS A 63 -11.29 4.83 4.94
C HIS A 63 -12.26 3.65 4.82
N ASN A 64 -12.36 3.00 3.64
CA ASN A 64 -13.25 1.86 3.43
C ASN A 64 -12.77 0.65 4.25
N LEU A 65 -11.45 0.45 4.30
CA LEU A 65 -10.86 -0.59 5.12
C LEU A 65 -11.07 -0.31 6.60
N ARG A 66 -10.82 0.94 7.04
CA ARG A 66 -11.08 1.39 8.41
C ARG A 66 -12.52 1.09 8.81
N GLU A 67 -13.51 1.57 8.07
CA GLU A 67 -14.93 1.36 8.40
C GLU A 67 -15.30 -0.13 8.48
N THR A 68 -14.77 -0.94 7.57
CA THR A 68 -15.01 -2.39 7.59
C THR A 68 -14.49 -3.04 8.87
N GLN A 69 -13.33 -2.61 9.37
CA GLN A 69 -12.73 -3.13 10.61
C GLN A 69 -13.42 -2.61 11.87
N THR A 70 -13.74 -1.31 11.90
CA THR A 70 -14.34 -0.68 13.09
C THR A 70 -15.79 -1.06 13.28
N MET A 71 -16.52 -1.45 12.21
CA MET A 71 -17.92 -1.87 12.29
C MET A 71 -18.16 -2.94 13.36
N ALA A 72 -17.31 -3.97 13.45
CA ALA A 72 -17.44 -5.01 14.46
C ALA A 72 -17.02 -4.53 15.86
N LEU A 73 -16.01 -3.66 15.93
CA LEU A 73 -15.50 -3.11 17.19
C LEU A 73 -16.47 -2.15 17.86
N ARG A 74 -17.28 -1.41 17.09
CA ARG A 74 -18.35 -0.53 17.61
C ARG A 74 -19.41 -1.30 18.41
N ALA A 75 -19.58 -2.60 18.15
CA ALA A 75 -20.46 -3.44 18.97
C ALA A 75 -19.84 -3.82 20.34
N LEU A 76 -18.52 -3.68 20.48
CA LEU A 76 -17.76 -4.00 21.69
C LEU A 76 -17.43 -2.77 22.56
N GLY A 77 -17.54 -1.56 22.01
CA GLY A 77 -17.27 -0.33 22.73
C GLY A 77 -17.05 0.87 21.80
N GLU A 78 -16.58 1.98 22.37
CA GLU A 78 -16.18 3.16 21.61
C GLU A 78 -14.93 2.86 20.78
N VAL A 79 -14.90 3.41 19.57
CA VAL A 79 -13.77 3.29 18.64
C VAL A 79 -13.35 4.71 18.26
N PRO A 80 -12.04 5.04 18.31
CA PRO A 80 -11.56 6.37 17.94
C PRO A 80 -11.98 6.76 16.54
N GLU A 81 -12.58 7.93 16.38
CA GLU A 81 -13.05 8.48 15.10
C GLU A 81 -12.02 9.39 14.41
N THR A 82 -11.01 9.85 15.14
CA THR A 82 -9.90 10.67 14.62
C THR A 82 -8.55 10.19 15.15
N LEU A 83 -7.44 10.75 14.64
CA LEU A 83 -6.10 10.43 15.12
C LEU A 83 -5.83 10.97 16.54
N ASP A 84 -6.51 12.07 16.91
CA ASP A 84 -6.27 12.80 18.14
C ASP A 84 -7.11 12.27 19.33
N GLU A 85 -8.01 11.31 19.08
CA GLU A 85 -8.81 10.59 20.09
C GLU A 85 -8.09 9.35 20.63
#